data_AF-A0A2M7MWX2-F1
#
_entry.id   AF-A0A2M7MWX2-F1
#
_cell.length_a   1.000
_cell.length_b   1.000
_cell.length_c   1.000
_cell.angle_alpha   90.00
_cell.angle_beta   90.00
_cell.angle_gamma   90.00
#
_symmetry.space_group_name_H-M   'P 1'
#
loop_
_entity.id
_entity.type
_entity.pdbx_description
1 polymer ?
#
loop_
_entity_poly.entity_id
_entity_poly.type
_entity_poly.pdbx_seq_one_letter_code
_entity_poly.pdbx_strand_id
1 'polypeptide(L)'
;DLLLVTGPVSRHMEEALRRTYAATPEPRLVIAVGACGADGGEFGTSYASRGAVANAIPVDAVIRGCPPTPLDLMRGILEAIGRKA
;
A
#
# COMPACT_ATOMS: atom_id res chain seq x y z
N ASP A 1 -1.87 12.56 7.95
CA ASP A 1 -2.63 12.03 6.79
C ASP A 1 -2.39 10.55 6.54
N LEU A 2 -3.20 9.91 5.69
CA LEU A 2 -3.08 8.49 5.29
C LEU A 2 -2.97 8.36 3.77
N LEU A 3 -1.90 7.70 3.29
CA LEU A 3 -1.76 7.24 1.92
C LEU A 3 -2.08 5.74 1.84
N LEU A 4 -3.22 5.42 1.20
CA LEU A 4 -3.68 4.05 1.01
C LEU A 4 -3.32 3.56 -0.40
N VAL A 5 -2.54 2.49 -0.51
CA VAL A 5 -2.14 1.91 -1.81
C VAL A 5 -2.90 0.60 -2.04
N THR A 6 -3.93 0.64 -2.88
CA THR A 6 -4.93 -0.43 -3.06
C THR A 6 -4.65 -1.33 -4.26
N GLY A 7 -3.47 -1.95 -4.32
CA GLY A 7 -3.10 -2.84 -5.41
C GLY A 7 -1.59 -2.94 -5.66
N PRO A 8 -1.19 -3.63 -6.73
CA PRO A 8 0.22 -3.73 -7.10
C PRO A 8 0.76 -2.40 -7.62
N VAL A 9 2.09 -2.25 -7.60
CA VAL A 9 2.75 -1.12 -8.25
C VAL A 9 3.25 -1.57 -9.62
N SER A 10 2.59 -1.13 -10.69
CA SER A 10 3.10 -1.34 -12.05
C SER A 10 4.33 -0.47 -12.29
N ARG A 11 5.21 -0.89 -13.21
CA ARG A 11 6.43 -0.11 -13.52
C ARG A 11 6.14 1.29 -14.03
N HIS A 12 5.07 1.46 -14.81
CA HIS A 12 4.68 2.77 -15.32
C HIS A 12 4.06 3.68 -14.25
N MET A 13 3.50 3.11 -13.17
CA MET A 13 2.92 3.88 -12.06
C MET A 13 3.92 4.16 -10.93
N GLU A 14 5.11 3.57 -10.96
CA GLU A 14 6.10 3.74 -9.87
C GLU A 14 6.43 5.22 -9.63
N GLU A 15 6.69 5.98 -10.69
CA GLU A 15 7.01 7.41 -10.57
C GLU A 15 5.84 8.22 -10.03
N ALA A 16 4.62 7.93 -10.48
CA ALA A 16 3.42 8.58 -9.95
C ALA A 16 3.27 8.30 -8.45
N LEU A 17 3.49 7.06 -8.02
CA LEU A 17 3.44 6.68 -6.61
C LEU A 17 4.49 7.41 -5.78
N ARG A 18 5.74 7.49 -6.25
CA ARG A 18 6.83 8.21 -5.55
C ARG A 18 6.51 9.70 -5.39
N ARG A 19 5.96 10.32 -6.42
CA ARG A 19 5.54 11.73 -6.39
C ARG A 19 4.38 11.96 -5.42
N THR A 20 3.39 11.07 -5.41
CA THR A 20 2.28 11.13 -4.44
C THR A 20 2.80 10.95 -3.00
N TYR A 21 3.70 9.99 -2.78
CA TYR A 21 4.34 9.80 -1.48
C TYR A 21 5.07 11.07 -1.04
N ALA A 22 5.91 11.67 -1.89
CA ALA A 22 6.63 12.90 -1.57
C ALA A 22 5.71 14.11 -1.30
N ALA A 23 4.60 14.21 -2.04
CA ALA A 23 3.62 15.29 -1.89
C ALA A 23 2.68 15.14 -0.67
N THR A 24 2.67 13.97 -0.02
CA THR A 24 1.87 13.80 1.20
C THR A 24 2.50 14.65 2.34
N PRO A 25 1.75 15.26 3.27
CA PRO A 25 2.34 15.99 4.40
C PRO A 25 2.81 15.05 5.53
N GLU A 26 3.84 15.45 6.29
CA GLU A 26 4.14 14.81 7.57
C GLU A 26 3.22 15.36 8.69
N PRO A 27 2.81 14.53 9.68
CA PRO A 27 3.05 13.09 9.78
C PRO A 27 2.15 12.27 8.84
N ARG A 28 2.75 11.38 8.03
CA ARG A 28 2.02 10.50 7.11
C ARG A 28 1.99 9.05 7.58
N LEU A 29 0.90 8.34 7.32
CA LEU A 29 0.78 6.88 7.46
C LEU A 29 0.63 6.27 6.06
N VAL A 30 1.41 5.26 5.71
CA VAL A 30 1.34 4.54 4.43
C VAL A 30 0.88 3.10 4.66
N ILE A 31 -0.23 2.73 4.04
CA ILE A 31 -0.81 1.39 4.17
C ILE A 31 -0.90 0.73 2.80
N ALA A 32 -0.29 -0.46 2.66
CA ALA A 32 -0.49 -1.31 1.50
C ALA A 32 -1.71 -2.21 1.70
N VAL A 33 -2.59 -2.27 0.72
CA VAL A 33 -3.86 -3.00 0.80
C VAL A 33 -3.92 -4.08 -0.26
N GLY A 34 -4.31 -5.26 0.18
CA GLY A 34 -4.45 -6.46 -0.62
C GLY A 34 -3.14 -7.21 -0.82
N ALA A 35 -3.22 -8.48 -1.22
CA ALA A 35 -2.07 -9.36 -1.46
C ALA A 35 -1.12 -8.73 -2.49
N CYS A 36 -1.67 -8.19 -3.58
CA CYS A 36 -0.87 -7.51 -4.61
C CYS A 36 -0.05 -6.34 -4.07
N GLY A 37 -0.58 -5.56 -3.10
CA GLY A 37 0.17 -4.48 -2.47
C GLY A 37 1.12 -4.96 -1.36
N ALA A 38 0.77 -6.04 -0.68
CA ALA A 38 1.50 -6.62 0.44
C ALA A 38 2.80 -7.32 0.04
N ASP A 39 2.71 -8.25 -0.93
CA ASP A 39 3.81 -9.14 -1.32
C ASP A 39 3.90 -9.35 -2.85
N GLY A 40 3.03 -8.68 -3.62
CA GLY A 40 2.94 -8.82 -5.07
C GLY A 40 1.79 -9.71 -5.53
N GLY A 41 1.21 -10.53 -4.64
CA GLY A 41 0.04 -11.35 -4.91
C GLY A 41 0.09 -12.08 -6.26
N GLU A 42 -1.02 -12.03 -6.99
CA GLU A 42 -1.18 -12.66 -8.31
C GLU A 42 -0.17 -12.15 -9.36
N PHE A 43 0.28 -10.89 -9.24
CA PHE A 43 1.14 -10.26 -10.26
C PHE A 43 2.64 -10.49 -10.02
N GLY A 44 3.02 -10.81 -8.78
CA GLY A 44 4.41 -10.96 -8.37
C GLY A 44 5.31 -9.79 -8.78
N THR A 45 6.60 -10.08 -8.95
CA THR A 45 7.58 -9.14 -9.51
C THR A 45 7.89 -9.55 -10.95
N SER A 46 7.76 -8.62 -11.90
CA SER A 46 7.92 -8.91 -13.33
C SER A 46 8.43 -7.70 -14.12
N TYR A 47 8.44 -7.80 -15.44
CA TYR A 47 8.71 -6.65 -16.32
C TYR A 47 7.62 -5.57 -16.21
N ALA A 48 6.42 -5.92 -15.75
CA ALA A 48 5.28 -5.01 -15.65
C ALA A 48 4.97 -4.57 -14.21
N SER A 49 5.36 -5.38 -13.20
CA SER A 49 5.04 -5.16 -11.79
C SER A 49 6.30 -5.08 -10.92
N ARG A 50 6.28 -4.19 -9.93
CA ARG A 50 7.29 -4.08 -8.86
C ARG A 50 7.01 -5.01 -7.67
N GLY A 51 5.92 -5.78 -7.70
CA GLY A 51 5.50 -6.62 -6.58
C GLY A 51 4.98 -5.77 -5.43
N ALA A 52 5.46 -6.05 -4.22
CA ALA A 52 5.07 -5.35 -3.00
C ALA A 52 5.27 -3.82 -3.12
N VAL A 53 4.36 -3.05 -2.53
CA VAL A 53 4.47 -1.57 -2.46
C VAL A 53 5.75 -1.16 -1.73
N ALA A 54 6.19 -1.96 -0.75
CA ALA A 54 7.44 -1.77 -0.01
C ALA A 54 8.70 -1.73 -0.90
N ASN A 55 8.64 -2.27 -2.12
CA ASN A 55 9.74 -2.18 -3.08
C ASN A 55 9.85 -0.78 -3.71
N ALA A 56 8.80 0.04 -3.65
CA ALA A 56 8.76 1.39 -4.20
C ALA A 56 8.88 2.47 -3.12
N ILE A 57 8.09 2.39 -2.04
CA ILE A 57 8.04 3.41 -0.98
C ILE A 57 7.97 2.77 0.42
N PRO A 58 8.34 3.49 1.49
CA PRO A 58 8.18 2.99 2.86
C PRO A 58 6.70 2.73 3.19
N VAL A 59 6.41 1.57 3.79
CA VAL A 59 5.07 1.14 4.20
C VAL A 59 5.05 0.93 5.72
N ASP A 60 4.08 1.54 6.40
CA ASP A 60 3.91 1.43 7.85
C ASP A 60 3.08 0.20 8.24
N ALA A 61 2.06 -0.14 7.44
CA ALA A 61 1.16 -1.27 7.72
C ALA A 61 0.64 -1.94 6.45
N VAL A 62 0.14 -3.16 6.61
CA VAL A 62 -0.41 -3.97 5.52
C VAL A 62 -1.78 -4.51 5.91
N ILE A 63 -2.77 -4.33 5.04
CA ILE A 63 -4.09 -4.95 5.16
C ILE A 63 -4.17 -6.07 4.13
N ARG A 64 -4.22 -7.33 4.59
CA ARG A 64 -4.24 -8.51 3.70
C ARG A 64 -5.65 -8.79 3.17
N GLY A 65 -5.72 -9.33 1.94
CA GLY A 65 -6.95 -9.76 1.26
C GLY A 65 -6.80 -9.78 -0.27
N CYS A 66 -7.69 -10.41 -1.02
CA CYS A 66 -7.62 -10.41 -2.50
C CYS A 66 -9.01 -10.40 -3.18
N PRO A 67 -9.74 -9.27 -3.12
CA PRO A 67 -9.50 -8.08 -2.29
C PRO A 67 -9.95 -8.31 -0.82
N PRO A 68 -9.47 -7.51 0.14
CA PRO A 68 -10.00 -7.53 1.51
C PRO A 68 -11.48 -7.15 1.52
N THR A 69 -12.26 -7.71 2.45
CA THR A 69 -13.65 -7.29 2.60
C THR A 69 -13.71 -5.83 3.09
N PRO A 70 -14.81 -5.09 2.83
CA PRO A 70 -14.95 -3.73 3.36
C PRO A 70 -14.77 -3.66 4.89
N LEU A 71 -15.25 -4.68 5.62
CA LEU A 71 -15.10 -4.74 7.07
C LEU A 71 -13.64 -4.94 7.50
N ASP A 72 -12.90 -5.81 6.81
CA ASP A 72 -11.48 -6.04 7.08
C ASP A 72 -10.63 -4.81 6.74
N LEU A 73 -10.99 -4.10 5.67
CA LEU A 73 -10.36 -2.84 5.30
C LEU A 73 -10.57 -1.79 6.39
N MET A 74 -11.80 -1.61 6.86
CA MET A 74 -12.11 -0.66 7.94
C MET A 74 -11.38 -1.03 9.24
N ARG A 75 -11.40 -2.31 9.62
CA ARG A 75 -10.68 -2.81 10.80
C ARG A 75 -9.17 -2.55 10.70
N GLY A 76 -8.56 -2.87 9.56
CA GLY A 76 -7.15 -2.66 9.34
C GLY A 76 -6.74 -1.18 9.37
N ILE A 77 -7.58 -0.28 8.84
CA ILE A 77 -7.35 1.17 8.92
C ILE A 77 -7.40 1.64 10.38
N LEU A 78 -8.40 1.21 11.15
CA LEU A 78 -8.54 1.58 12.56
C LEU A 78 -7.35 1.07 13.41
N GLU A 79 -6.91 -0.17 13.18
CA GLU A 79 -5.74 -0.74 13.86
C GLU A 79 -4.45 0.02 13.52
N ALA A 80 -4.26 0.40 12.26
CA ALA A 80 -3.07 1.13 11.83
C ALA A 80 -3.01 2.55 12.42
N ILE A 81 -4.17 3.23 12.52
CA ILE A 81 -4.26 4.55 13.17
C ILE A 81 -3.97 4.43 14.67
N GLY A 82 -4.54 3.42 15.34
CA GLY A 82 -4.35 3.21 16.79
C GLY A 82 -2.92 2.87 17.22
N ARG A 83 -2.07 2.37 16.30
CA ARG A 83 -0.65 2.09 16.58
C ARG A 83 0.26 3.32 16.48
N LYS A 84 -0.21 4.39 15.82
CA LYS A 84 0.57 5.62 15.57
C LYS A 84 0.17 6.77 16.50
N ALA A 85 -0.82 6.53 17.38
CA ALA A 85 -1.29 7.44 18.42
C ALA A 85 -0.48 7.29 19.72
#